data_AF-A0A5K7ZTJ6-F1
#
_entry.id   AF-A0A5K7ZTJ6-F1
#
_cell.length_a   1.000
_cell.length_b   1.000
_cell.length_c   1.000
_cell.angle_alpha   90.00
_cell.angle_beta   90.00
_cell.angle_gamma   90.00
#
_symmetry.space_group_name_H-M   'P 1'
#
loop_
_entity.id
_entity.type
_entity.pdbx_description
1 polymer ?
#
loop_
_entity_poly.entity_id
_entity_poly.type
_entity_poly.pdbx_seq_one_letter_code
_entity_poly.pdbx_strand_id
1 'polypeptide(L)'
;MAKHATPLLDQLESGPWPSFVSDLKQEAASRAKNANNVEFQVPQDCVEDLLGVLELSYKHGVTHWKHGGIVGVFGYGGGVIGRYCDQPQEFPGVAHFHTMRINQPGGKFYTTEFLKNLCDLWEFRGSGVTNMHGSTGDIIFIGTSTPQLEEIFYELTHKFDQDLGGSGSNLRTPSDCIGAARCEYACYDTQAICYELTQEYQDELHRPAFPYKFKFKFDGCPNCCVASIARADISFVGTWRDDIKIDQEAVAGYVGGEFAPNAGAHSGRDWGAFDIQKEVIDLCPSQCMKYEGGKLAINTKECTRCMHCINVMPRALHIGDDRGCSMLVGAKAPILDGAQMGSLLVPFIKVEEPYDEIKEVIEAIWDWWMEEGKNRERLGELIKRQGFQKLLEMTNIKPVPQHVQEPRHNPYIFWKEDEVPGGWTRDINKFRERHQR
;
A
#
# COMPACT_ATOMS: atom_id res chain seq x y z
N MET A 1 -40.25 -8.59 12.47
CA MET A 1 -39.91 -7.16 12.48
C MET A 1 -38.44 -7.08 12.88
N ALA A 2 -37.65 -6.20 12.24
CA ALA A 2 -36.25 -6.01 12.61
C ALA A 2 -36.13 -5.56 14.07
N LYS A 3 -35.05 -5.93 14.76
CA LYS A 3 -34.82 -5.61 16.18
C LYS A 3 -34.84 -4.11 16.47
N HIS A 4 -34.29 -3.29 15.56
CA HIS A 4 -34.20 -1.83 15.69
C HIS A 4 -34.85 -1.11 14.51
N ALA A 5 -35.38 0.09 14.75
CA ALA A 5 -35.81 0.99 13.67
C ALA A 5 -34.61 1.79 13.14
N THR A 6 -34.43 1.84 11.82
CA THR A 6 -33.26 2.45 11.17
C THR A 6 -33.61 3.51 10.11
N PRO A 7 -34.49 4.50 10.42
CA PRO A 7 -35.07 5.37 9.40
C PRO A 7 -34.05 6.21 8.61
N LEU A 8 -32.89 6.56 9.18
CA LEU A 8 -31.84 7.27 8.46
C LEU A 8 -31.06 6.33 7.54
N LEU A 9 -30.67 5.15 8.03
CA LEU A 9 -30.00 4.13 7.21
C LEU A 9 -30.90 3.62 6.07
N ASP A 10 -32.21 3.53 6.27
CA ASP A 10 -33.17 3.10 5.25
C ASP A 10 -33.10 3.99 3.99
N GLN A 11 -32.74 5.28 4.13
CA GLN A 11 -32.56 6.17 2.98
C GLN A 11 -31.39 5.76 2.08
N LEU A 12 -30.39 5.07 2.64
CA LEU A 12 -29.18 4.61 1.94
C LEU A 12 -29.41 3.31 1.15
N GLU A 13 -30.60 2.72 1.22
CA GLU A 13 -30.97 1.58 0.37
C GLU A 13 -31.39 2.02 -1.04
N SER A 14 -31.71 3.30 -1.22
CA SER A 14 -32.09 3.87 -2.50
C SER A 14 -30.88 4.27 -3.35
N GLY A 15 -31.11 4.47 -4.65
CA GLY A 15 -30.07 4.83 -5.61
C GLY A 15 -29.42 3.62 -6.31
N PRO A 16 -28.57 3.87 -7.31
CA PRO A 16 -28.05 2.80 -8.18
C PRO A 16 -26.80 2.09 -7.63
N TRP A 17 -26.12 2.65 -6.63
CA TRP A 17 -24.90 2.05 -6.08
C TRP A 17 -25.27 0.91 -5.10
N PRO A 18 -24.56 -0.24 -5.09
CA PRO A 18 -24.85 -1.33 -4.17
C PRO A 18 -24.81 -0.84 -2.71
N SER A 19 -25.96 -0.94 -2.04
CA SER A 19 -26.11 -0.43 -0.68
C SER A 19 -25.56 -1.41 0.33
N PHE A 20 -24.62 -0.93 1.16
CA PHE A 20 -24.15 -1.70 2.31
C PHE A 20 -25.26 -1.92 3.35
N VAL A 21 -26.28 -1.04 3.41
CA VAL A 21 -27.41 -1.21 4.35
C VAL A 21 -28.27 -2.38 3.92
N SER A 22 -28.60 -2.49 2.63
CA SER A 22 -29.37 -3.63 2.11
C SER A 22 -28.62 -4.95 2.27
N ASP A 23 -27.30 -4.96 2.06
CA ASP A 23 -26.44 -6.14 2.28
C ASP A 23 -26.41 -6.58 3.76
N LEU A 24 -26.22 -5.63 4.70
CA LEU A 24 -26.30 -5.92 6.14
C LEU A 24 -27.68 -6.41 6.57
N LYS A 25 -28.76 -5.85 6.01
CA LYS A 25 -30.13 -6.32 6.29
C LYS A 25 -30.38 -7.73 5.74
N GLN A 26 -29.82 -8.05 4.57
CA GLN A 26 -29.87 -9.39 4.01
C GLN A 26 -29.15 -10.38 4.92
N GLU A 27 -27.96 -10.04 5.40
CA GLU A 27 -27.18 -10.87 6.31
C GLU A 27 -27.91 -11.08 7.65
N ALA A 28 -28.42 -9.99 8.24
CA ALA A 28 -29.25 -10.07 9.45
C ALA A 28 -30.46 -11.00 9.26
N ALA A 29 -31.15 -10.92 8.11
CA ALA A 29 -32.28 -11.79 7.78
C ALA A 29 -31.86 -13.25 7.56
N SER A 30 -30.70 -13.49 6.93
CA SER A 30 -30.12 -14.81 6.73
C SER A 30 -29.84 -15.49 8.08
N ARG A 31 -29.13 -14.80 8.97
CA ARG A 31 -28.81 -15.27 10.32
C ARG A 31 -30.07 -15.50 11.14
N ALA A 32 -31.05 -14.60 11.10
CA ALA A 32 -32.33 -14.78 11.79
C ALA A 32 -33.09 -16.03 11.31
N LYS A 33 -33.06 -16.32 10.00
CA LYS A 33 -33.67 -17.53 9.44
C LYS A 33 -32.90 -18.80 9.79
N ASN A 34 -31.57 -18.70 9.89
CA ASN A 34 -30.64 -19.80 10.16
C ASN A 34 -30.95 -21.07 9.35
N ALA A 35 -31.14 -20.94 8.04
CA ALA A 35 -31.60 -22.06 7.19
C ALA A 35 -30.63 -23.26 7.17
N ASN A 36 -29.35 -23.02 7.46
CA ASN A 36 -28.31 -24.03 7.49
C ASN A 36 -28.08 -24.63 8.89
N ASN A 37 -28.88 -24.24 9.90
CA ASN A 37 -28.74 -24.69 11.30
C ASN A 37 -27.34 -24.46 11.87
N VAL A 38 -26.74 -23.31 11.58
CA VAL A 38 -25.44 -22.89 12.11
C VAL A 38 -25.59 -22.66 13.61
N GLU A 39 -24.71 -23.26 14.41
CA GLU A 39 -24.61 -23.01 15.84
C GLU A 39 -23.75 -21.76 16.08
N PHE A 40 -24.33 -20.58 15.88
CA PHE A 40 -23.59 -19.32 15.96
C PHE A 40 -22.84 -19.16 17.29
N GLN A 41 -21.53 -18.92 17.21
CA GLN A 41 -20.66 -18.74 18.38
C GLN A 41 -20.59 -17.29 18.89
N VAL A 42 -21.23 -16.37 18.16
CA VAL A 42 -21.50 -14.99 18.57
C VAL A 42 -23.01 -14.73 18.49
N PRO A 43 -23.52 -13.66 19.11
CA PRO A 43 -24.96 -13.37 19.08
C PRO A 43 -25.52 -13.39 17.66
N GLN A 44 -26.59 -14.16 17.45
CA GLN A 44 -27.24 -14.32 16.14
C GLN A 44 -27.73 -12.97 15.58
N ASP A 45 -28.11 -12.06 16.47
CA ASP A 45 -28.59 -10.70 16.20
C ASP A 45 -27.48 -9.63 16.16
N CYS A 46 -26.19 -10.02 16.11
CA CYS A 46 -25.08 -9.07 16.11
C CYS A 46 -25.14 -8.06 14.94
N VAL A 47 -25.63 -8.46 13.76
CA VAL A 47 -25.78 -7.57 12.61
C VAL A 47 -26.96 -6.61 12.77
N GLU A 48 -28.04 -7.04 13.44
CA GLU A 48 -29.13 -6.14 13.80
C GLU A 48 -28.65 -5.07 14.79
N ASP A 49 -27.86 -5.45 15.78
CA ASP A 49 -27.26 -4.50 16.73
C ASP A 49 -26.21 -3.59 16.10
N LEU A 50 -25.47 -4.07 15.09
CA LEU A 50 -24.59 -3.23 14.28
C LEU A 50 -25.38 -2.14 13.55
N LEU A 51 -26.50 -2.51 12.91
CA LEU A 51 -27.40 -1.54 12.26
C LEU A 51 -27.98 -0.55 13.28
N GLY A 52 -28.39 -1.03 14.46
CA GLY A 52 -28.92 -0.18 15.54
C GLY A 52 -27.92 0.85 16.05
N VAL A 53 -26.69 0.43 16.38
CA VAL A 53 -25.65 1.37 16.86
C VAL A 53 -25.17 2.31 15.75
N LEU A 54 -25.21 1.88 14.49
CA LEU A 54 -24.89 2.73 13.34
C LEU A 54 -25.98 3.78 13.13
N GLU A 55 -27.26 3.43 13.20
CA GLU A 55 -28.37 4.38 13.16
C GLU A 55 -28.24 5.42 14.29
N LEU A 56 -27.92 4.98 15.51
CA LEU A 56 -27.68 5.87 16.63
C LEU A 56 -26.53 6.85 16.34
N SER A 57 -25.46 6.36 15.72
CA SER A 57 -24.33 7.19 15.29
C SER A 57 -24.74 8.21 14.21
N TYR A 58 -25.60 7.84 13.27
CA TYR A 58 -26.17 8.78 12.29
C TYR A 58 -27.02 9.87 12.95
N LYS A 59 -27.83 9.49 13.95
CA LYS A 59 -28.67 10.42 14.71
C LYS A 59 -27.85 11.41 15.52
N HIS A 60 -26.77 10.96 16.17
CA HIS A 60 -25.96 11.80 17.05
C HIS A 60 -24.80 12.51 16.34
N GLY A 61 -24.38 12.02 15.17
CA GLY A 61 -23.20 12.53 14.47
C GLY A 61 -21.88 12.23 15.18
N VAL A 62 -21.85 11.19 16.04
CA VAL A 62 -20.65 10.77 16.80
C VAL A 62 -20.49 9.25 16.75
N THR A 63 -19.28 8.77 17.02
CA THR A 63 -19.00 7.33 17.11
C THR A 63 -19.47 6.76 18.45
N HIS A 64 -20.04 5.55 18.41
CA HIS A 64 -20.47 4.78 19.59
C HIS A 64 -19.54 3.60 19.91
N TRP A 65 -18.25 3.77 19.61
CA TRP A 65 -17.22 2.79 19.94
C TRP A 65 -16.24 3.35 20.95
N LYS A 66 -15.94 2.57 22.00
CA LYS A 66 -14.94 2.93 23.02
C LYS A 66 -13.54 3.11 22.40
N HIS A 67 -12.69 3.83 23.12
CA HIS A 67 -11.30 4.03 22.77
C HIS A 67 -10.50 2.72 22.85
N GLY A 68 -9.83 2.37 21.76
CA GLY A 68 -8.91 1.21 21.70
C GLY A 68 -9.56 -0.14 22.00
N GLY A 69 -8.71 -1.07 22.41
CA GLY A 69 -9.05 -2.46 22.74
C GLY A 69 -7.85 -3.35 22.47
N ILE A 70 -7.35 -4.04 23.50
CA ILE A 70 -6.18 -4.93 23.40
C ILE A 70 -6.67 -6.37 23.54
N VAL A 71 -6.64 -7.08 22.42
CA VAL A 71 -6.99 -8.49 22.28
C VAL A 71 -6.11 -9.06 21.16
N GLY A 72 -5.94 -10.38 21.13
CA GLY A 72 -5.09 -11.04 20.14
C GLY A 72 -5.13 -12.54 20.31
N VAL A 73 -4.16 -13.21 19.69
CA VAL A 73 -3.92 -14.65 19.80
C VAL A 73 -2.53 -14.89 20.36
N PHE A 74 -2.33 -15.99 21.07
CA PHE A 74 -1.03 -16.31 21.66
C PHE A 74 0.05 -16.48 20.58
N GLY A 75 1.26 -16.03 20.91
CA GLY A 75 2.41 -16.03 20.00
C GLY A 75 2.54 -14.77 19.15
N TYR A 76 1.44 -14.02 18.91
CA TYR A 76 1.44 -12.80 18.09
C TYR A 76 1.10 -11.55 18.91
N GLY A 77 1.78 -10.44 18.60
CA GLY A 77 1.54 -9.14 19.22
C GLY A 77 0.58 -8.25 18.43
N GLY A 78 -0.01 -8.77 17.35
CA GLY A 78 -0.86 -8.05 16.40
C GLY A 78 -1.83 -8.94 15.64
N GLY A 79 -2.49 -8.38 14.63
CA GLY A 79 -3.44 -9.07 13.74
C GLY A 79 -4.91 -8.90 14.09
N VAL A 80 -5.23 -8.58 15.35
CA VAL A 80 -6.60 -8.31 15.80
C VAL A 80 -6.74 -6.86 16.29
N ILE A 81 -7.83 -6.19 15.93
CA ILE A 81 -8.19 -4.86 16.42
C ILE A 81 -9.37 -4.99 17.37
N GLY A 82 -9.08 -4.86 18.67
CA GLY A 82 -10.11 -4.84 19.71
C GLY A 82 -11.03 -3.64 19.56
N ARG A 83 -12.32 -3.88 19.75
CA ARG A 83 -13.36 -2.85 19.70
C ARG A 83 -14.56 -3.27 20.54
N TYR A 84 -15.13 -2.30 21.26
CA TYR A 84 -16.24 -2.47 22.18
C TYR A 84 -17.24 -1.34 22.02
N CYS A 85 -18.53 -1.66 21.94
CA CYS A 85 -19.61 -0.66 21.91
C CYS A 85 -19.66 0.12 23.23
N ASP A 86 -19.98 1.42 23.17
CA ASP A 86 -20.15 2.27 24.36
C ASP A 86 -21.54 2.20 25.00
N GLN A 87 -22.52 1.59 24.31
CA GLN A 87 -23.88 1.28 24.81
C GLN A 87 -24.15 -0.24 24.84
N PRO A 88 -23.40 -1.05 25.61
CA PRO A 88 -23.49 -2.51 25.53
C PRO A 88 -24.81 -3.09 26.08
N GLN A 89 -25.57 -2.34 26.88
CA GLN A 89 -26.89 -2.77 27.34
C GLN A 89 -27.95 -2.62 26.24
N GLU A 90 -27.81 -1.59 25.40
CA GLU A 90 -28.74 -1.33 24.29
C GLU A 90 -28.41 -2.19 23.06
N PHE A 91 -27.11 -2.42 22.80
CA PHE A 91 -26.62 -3.21 21.68
C PHE A 91 -25.68 -4.35 22.14
N PRO A 92 -26.21 -5.36 22.87
CA PRO A 92 -25.41 -6.45 23.42
C PRO A 92 -24.70 -7.31 22.36
N GLY A 93 -25.28 -7.44 21.17
CA GLY A 93 -24.75 -8.20 20.02
C GLY A 93 -23.44 -7.64 19.47
N VAL A 94 -23.12 -6.38 19.77
CA VAL A 94 -21.85 -5.72 19.40
C VAL A 94 -21.08 -5.20 20.62
N ALA A 95 -21.40 -5.72 21.82
CA ALA A 95 -20.64 -5.40 23.03
C ALA A 95 -19.14 -5.68 22.83
N HIS A 96 -18.81 -6.82 22.20
CA HIS A 96 -17.51 -7.09 21.58
C HIS A 96 -17.70 -7.11 20.06
N PHE A 97 -16.86 -6.40 19.33
CA PHE A 97 -16.95 -6.36 17.87
C PHE A 97 -15.56 -6.28 17.24
N HIS A 98 -14.72 -7.25 17.57
CA HIS A 98 -13.31 -7.26 17.19
C HIS A 98 -13.13 -7.53 15.70
N THR A 99 -12.13 -6.90 15.10
CA THR A 99 -11.77 -7.11 13.70
C THR A 99 -10.54 -7.98 13.60
N MET A 100 -10.60 -9.09 12.85
CA MET A 100 -9.43 -9.91 12.53
C MET A 100 -8.95 -9.58 11.12
N ARG A 101 -7.65 -9.38 10.97
CA ARG A 101 -6.99 -9.18 9.67
C ARG A 101 -6.46 -10.51 9.23
N ILE A 102 -6.87 -10.97 8.06
CA ILE A 102 -6.42 -12.22 7.47
C ILE A 102 -5.52 -11.87 6.28
N ASN A 103 -4.34 -12.47 6.21
CA ASN A 103 -3.37 -12.18 5.15
C ASN A 103 -3.97 -12.57 3.78
N GLN A 104 -3.81 -11.73 2.75
CA GLN A 104 -4.41 -11.97 1.44
C GLN A 104 -3.40 -12.53 0.43
N PRO A 105 -3.83 -13.35 -0.55
CA PRO A 105 -2.97 -13.77 -1.65
C PRO A 105 -2.60 -12.61 -2.59
N GLY A 106 -1.48 -12.78 -3.30
CA GLY A 106 -0.99 -11.86 -4.33
C GLY A 106 -2.05 -11.53 -5.37
N GLY A 107 -2.11 -10.26 -5.80
CA GLY A 107 -3.10 -9.77 -6.76
C GLY A 107 -4.57 -9.88 -6.31
N LYS A 108 -4.84 -10.42 -5.11
CA LYS A 108 -6.20 -10.75 -4.61
C LYS A 108 -6.93 -11.74 -5.53
N PHE A 109 -6.21 -12.71 -6.08
CA PHE A 109 -6.82 -13.83 -6.79
C PHE A 109 -7.36 -14.87 -5.81
N TYR A 110 -8.55 -15.38 -6.07
CA TYR A 110 -9.22 -16.36 -5.21
C TYR A 110 -9.87 -17.46 -6.03
N THR A 111 -9.96 -18.65 -5.44
CA THR A 111 -10.93 -19.66 -5.85
C THR A 111 -12.23 -19.48 -5.04
N THR A 112 -13.35 -19.90 -5.62
CA THR A 112 -14.63 -19.87 -4.90
C THR A 112 -14.65 -20.83 -3.71
N GLU A 113 -13.90 -21.93 -3.79
CA GLU A 113 -13.73 -22.88 -2.68
C GLU A 113 -13.07 -22.20 -1.47
N PHE A 114 -11.95 -21.51 -1.67
CA PHE A 114 -11.27 -20.78 -0.60
C PHE A 114 -12.19 -19.76 0.06
N LEU A 115 -12.87 -18.93 -0.74
CA LEU A 115 -13.77 -17.91 -0.20
C LEU A 115 -14.96 -18.51 0.54
N LYS A 116 -15.56 -19.61 0.04
CA LYS A 116 -16.66 -20.30 0.72
C LYS A 116 -16.21 -20.87 2.06
N ASN A 117 -15.04 -21.49 2.13
CA ASN A 117 -14.48 -22.00 3.38
C ASN A 117 -14.27 -20.88 4.41
N LEU A 118 -13.78 -19.72 3.98
CA LEU A 118 -13.66 -18.54 4.84
C LEU A 118 -15.02 -18.00 5.28
N CYS A 119 -16.01 -17.94 4.37
CA CYS A 119 -17.37 -17.54 4.72
C CYS A 119 -18.00 -18.51 5.72
N ASP A 120 -17.85 -19.82 5.56
CA ASP A 120 -18.41 -20.82 6.47
C ASP A 120 -17.80 -20.70 7.88
N LEU A 121 -16.48 -20.52 7.98
CA LEU A 121 -15.80 -20.25 9.25
C LEU A 121 -16.31 -18.95 9.88
N TRP A 122 -16.39 -17.88 9.09
CA TRP A 122 -16.75 -16.56 9.59
C TRP A 122 -18.23 -16.44 9.95
N GLU A 123 -19.11 -17.17 9.26
CA GLU A 123 -20.52 -17.25 9.57
C GLU A 123 -20.74 -17.95 10.92
N PHE A 124 -19.99 -19.03 11.17
CA PHE A 124 -20.04 -19.80 12.41
C PHE A 124 -19.47 -19.03 13.61
N ARG A 125 -18.31 -18.37 13.45
CA ARG A 125 -17.53 -17.77 14.56
C ARG A 125 -17.52 -16.26 14.62
N GLY A 126 -18.08 -15.59 13.63
CA GLY A 126 -18.12 -14.14 13.53
C GLY A 126 -19.51 -13.63 13.14
N SER A 127 -19.53 -12.38 12.71
CA SER A 127 -20.77 -11.68 12.36
C SER A 127 -21.31 -12.00 10.96
N GLY A 128 -20.53 -12.69 10.11
CA GLY A 128 -20.79 -12.79 8.66
C GLY A 128 -20.35 -11.54 7.87
N VAL A 129 -20.02 -10.42 8.53
CA VAL A 129 -19.69 -9.15 7.87
C VAL A 129 -18.19 -9.04 7.58
N THR A 130 -17.82 -8.55 6.39
CA THR A 130 -16.42 -8.41 5.97
C THR A 130 -16.11 -7.05 5.33
N ASN A 131 -14.81 -6.72 5.21
CA ASN A 131 -14.35 -5.85 4.12
C ASN A 131 -13.44 -6.64 3.19
N MET A 132 -13.75 -6.60 1.90
CA MET A 132 -12.97 -7.18 0.82
C MET A 132 -12.47 -6.02 -0.06
N HIS A 133 -11.41 -5.31 0.32
CA HIS A 133 -10.38 -5.61 1.33
C HIS A 133 -10.09 -4.41 2.23
N GLY A 134 -9.29 -4.60 3.27
CA GLY A 134 -8.69 -3.50 4.01
C GLY A 134 -7.72 -2.70 3.13
N SER A 135 -7.60 -1.38 3.37
CA SER A 135 -6.74 -0.53 2.54
C SER A 135 -5.25 -0.87 2.61
N THR A 136 -4.80 -1.74 3.49
CA THR A 136 -3.40 -2.22 3.47
C THR A 136 -3.24 -3.41 2.53
N GLY A 137 -4.22 -4.32 2.51
CA GLY A 137 -4.25 -5.52 1.67
C GLY A 137 -5.21 -6.57 2.22
N ASP A 138 -5.25 -6.69 3.55
CA ASP A 138 -5.86 -7.79 4.31
C ASP A 138 -7.33 -8.07 3.93
N ILE A 139 -7.73 -9.34 3.99
CA ILE A 139 -9.14 -9.71 4.16
C ILE A 139 -9.54 -9.29 5.58
N ILE A 140 -10.69 -8.64 5.73
CA ILE A 140 -11.14 -8.11 7.02
C ILE A 140 -12.38 -8.86 7.49
N PHE A 141 -12.25 -9.63 8.56
CA PHE A 141 -13.35 -10.22 9.30
C PHE A 141 -13.83 -9.23 10.36
N ILE A 142 -15.05 -8.70 10.22
CA ILE A 142 -15.56 -7.57 11.02
C ILE A 142 -16.52 -8.04 12.09
N GLY A 143 -16.08 -8.11 13.33
CA GLY A 143 -16.98 -8.36 14.45
C GLY A 143 -16.99 -9.82 14.87
N THR A 144 -16.24 -10.10 15.92
CA THR A 144 -16.37 -11.31 16.74
C THR A 144 -16.11 -10.97 18.21
N SER A 145 -16.19 -11.98 19.07
CA SER A 145 -15.92 -11.88 20.51
C SER A 145 -14.52 -12.35 20.86
N THR A 146 -14.02 -11.98 22.05
CA THR A 146 -12.68 -12.36 22.50
C THR A 146 -12.48 -13.89 22.57
N PRO A 147 -13.42 -14.69 23.09
CA PRO A 147 -13.25 -16.15 23.16
C PRO A 147 -13.11 -16.83 21.80
N GLN A 148 -13.59 -16.22 20.71
CA GLN A 148 -13.52 -16.83 19.37
C GLN A 148 -12.20 -16.56 18.63
N LEU A 149 -11.35 -15.65 19.12
CA LEU A 149 -10.14 -15.25 18.40
C LEU A 149 -9.18 -16.42 18.17
N GLU A 150 -8.88 -17.18 19.22
CA GLU A 150 -8.03 -18.37 19.16
C GLU A 150 -8.67 -19.48 18.32
N GLU A 151 -9.98 -19.66 18.43
CA GLU A 151 -10.71 -20.68 17.68
C GLU A 151 -10.69 -20.41 16.17
N ILE A 152 -10.92 -19.15 15.78
CA ILE A 152 -10.83 -18.73 14.38
C ILE A 152 -9.40 -18.91 13.88
N PHE A 153 -8.41 -18.48 14.66
CA PHE A 153 -7.01 -18.60 14.29
C PHE A 153 -6.56 -20.05 14.14
N TYR A 154 -7.00 -20.93 15.04
CA TYR A 154 -6.75 -22.36 14.96
C TYR A 154 -7.33 -22.95 13.67
N GLU A 155 -8.56 -22.61 13.30
CA GLU A 155 -9.17 -23.11 12.05
C GLU A 155 -8.48 -22.56 10.80
N LEU A 156 -8.16 -21.26 10.77
CA LEU A 156 -7.43 -20.64 9.67
C LEU A 156 -6.10 -21.36 9.41
N THR A 157 -5.31 -21.58 10.47
CA THR A 157 -3.98 -22.20 10.36
C THR A 157 -4.05 -23.71 10.09
N HIS A 158 -4.89 -24.45 10.82
CA HIS A 158 -4.88 -25.92 10.74
C HIS A 158 -5.70 -26.49 9.59
N LYS A 159 -6.71 -25.75 9.09
CA LYS A 159 -7.59 -26.22 8.01
C LYS A 159 -7.35 -25.53 6.69
N PHE A 160 -6.97 -24.25 6.71
CA PHE A 160 -6.92 -23.42 5.50
C PHE A 160 -5.51 -22.96 5.12
N ASP A 161 -4.49 -23.31 5.92
CA ASP A 161 -3.10 -22.88 5.73
C ASP A 161 -2.99 -21.36 5.56
N GLN A 162 -3.76 -20.64 6.38
CA GLN A 162 -3.95 -19.21 6.26
C GLN A 162 -3.58 -18.51 7.56
N ASP A 163 -2.74 -17.48 7.47
CA ASP A 163 -2.31 -16.69 8.63
C ASP A 163 -3.03 -15.32 8.71
N LEU A 164 -2.89 -14.67 9.86
CA LEU A 164 -3.31 -13.31 10.13
C LEU A 164 -2.42 -12.29 9.40
N GLY A 165 -2.97 -11.11 9.20
CA GLY A 165 -2.23 -9.94 8.75
C GLY A 165 -1.59 -9.16 9.91
N GLY A 166 -0.87 -8.08 9.58
CA GLY A 166 -0.13 -7.26 10.55
C GLY A 166 -0.93 -6.10 11.17
N SER A 167 -0.75 -5.87 12.47
CA SER A 167 -1.17 -4.64 13.17
C SER A 167 -0.25 -4.32 14.35
N GLY A 168 -0.05 -3.03 14.68
CA GLY A 168 0.88 -2.60 15.74
C GLY A 168 2.12 -1.86 15.23
N SER A 169 3.21 -1.88 16.01
CA SER A 169 4.51 -1.31 15.63
C SER A 169 5.41 -2.40 15.05
N ASN A 170 5.06 -2.84 13.85
CA ASN A 170 5.62 -3.97 13.11
C ASN A 170 5.62 -3.68 11.61
N LEU A 171 6.19 -4.61 10.84
CA LEU A 171 5.84 -4.77 9.44
C LEU A 171 4.32 -5.03 9.34
N ARG A 172 3.67 -4.36 8.41
CA ARG A 172 2.28 -4.64 8.05
C ARG A 172 2.24 -5.47 6.79
N THR A 173 1.13 -6.16 6.61
CA THR A 173 0.81 -6.95 5.43
C THR A 173 1.24 -6.27 4.14
N PRO A 174 2.26 -6.81 3.45
CA PRO A 174 2.65 -6.33 2.15
C PRO A 174 1.52 -6.48 1.13
N SER A 175 1.55 -5.67 0.07
CA SER A 175 0.56 -5.77 -0.99
C SER A 175 1.10 -5.31 -2.33
N ASP A 176 0.64 -5.92 -3.39
CA ASP A 176 1.09 -5.75 -4.76
C ASP A 176 -0.03 -5.29 -5.70
N CYS A 177 0.36 -4.77 -6.87
CA CYS A 177 -0.54 -4.65 -8.01
C CYS A 177 -0.68 -6.00 -8.72
N ILE A 178 -1.61 -6.11 -9.67
CA ILE A 178 -1.85 -7.36 -10.41
C ILE A 178 -0.60 -7.93 -11.12
N GLY A 179 0.40 -7.09 -11.40
CA GLY A 179 1.69 -7.52 -11.94
C GLY A 179 1.58 -8.25 -13.28
N ALA A 180 2.53 -9.15 -13.51
CA ALA A 180 2.65 -9.92 -14.74
C ALA A 180 1.50 -10.91 -14.96
N ALA A 181 0.67 -11.18 -13.95
CA ALA A 181 -0.49 -12.06 -14.10
C ALA A 181 -1.51 -11.54 -15.12
N ARG A 182 -1.64 -10.21 -15.28
CA ARG A 182 -2.59 -9.62 -16.24
C ARG A 182 -2.24 -8.19 -16.68
N CYS A 183 -0.97 -7.80 -16.66
CA CYS A 183 -0.53 -6.50 -17.15
C CYS A 183 0.77 -6.63 -17.95
N GLU A 184 0.73 -6.16 -19.20
CA GLU A 184 1.83 -6.12 -20.15
C GLU A 184 2.90 -5.08 -19.81
N TYR A 185 2.65 -4.20 -18.83
CA TYR A 185 3.59 -3.18 -18.35
C TYR A 185 4.44 -3.64 -17.16
N ALA A 186 4.18 -4.84 -16.63
CA ALA A 186 4.88 -5.32 -15.44
C ALA A 186 6.37 -5.54 -15.73
N CYS A 187 7.22 -4.80 -15.03
CA CYS A 187 8.67 -4.88 -15.18
C CYS A 187 9.27 -6.06 -14.39
N TYR A 188 8.55 -6.58 -13.40
CA TYR A 188 8.95 -7.74 -12.60
C TYR A 188 7.70 -8.45 -12.06
N ASP A 189 7.88 -9.65 -11.49
CA ASP A 189 6.80 -10.37 -10.81
C ASP A 189 6.54 -9.77 -9.43
N THR A 190 5.55 -8.86 -9.36
CA THR A 190 5.17 -8.19 -8.11
C THR A 190 4.55 -9.13 -7.08
N GLN A 191 3.89 -10.20 -7.54
CA GLN A 191 3.23 -11.16 -6.66
C GLN A 191 4.28 -12.05 -5.99
N ALA A 192 5.26 -12.54 -6.74
CA ALA A 192 6.33 -13.39 -6.22
C ALA A 192 7.14 -12.70 -5.12
N ILE A 193 7.68 -11.50 -5.36
CA ILE A 193 8.44 -10.78 -4.32
C ILE A 193 7.55 -10.33 -3.15
N CYS A 194 6.28 -9.98 -3.40
CA CYS A 194 5.37 -9.65 -2.30
C CYS A 194 5.14 -10.86 -1.40
N TYR A 195 4.97 -12.04 -1.96
CA TYR A 195 4.85 -13.28 -1.22
C TYR A 195 6.14 -13.61 -0.48
N GLU A 196 7.28 -13.63 -1.17
CA GLU A 196 8.58 -14.00 -0.60
C GLU A 196 8.95 -13.11 0.59
N LEU A 197 8.85 -11.77 0.45
CA LEU A 197 9.16 -10.87 1.56
C LEU A 197 8.10 -10.89 2.67
N THR A 198 6.88 -11.35 2.38
CA THR A 198 5.89 -11.61 3.44
C THR A 198 6.27 -12.85 4.25
N GLN A 199 6.79 -13.89 3.59
CA GLN A 199 7.23 -15.13 4.24
C GLN A 199 8.56 -14.96 4.99
N GLU A 200 9.52 -14.27 4.40
CA GLU A 200 10.83 -13.97 5.02
C GLU A 200 10.65 -13.24 6.36
N TYR A 201 9.83 -12.18 6.36
CA TYR A 201 9.67 -11.28 7.51
C TYR A 201 8.39 -11.54 8.32
N GLN A 202 8.02 -12.82 8.48
CA GLN A 202 6.87 -13.21 9.29
C GLN A 202 7.04 -12.77 10.76
N ASP A 203 8.24 -12.87 11.32
CA ASP A 203 8.49 -12.47 12.70
C ASP A 203 8.22 -10.97 12.88
N GLU A 204 8.80 -10.14 12.02
CA GLU A 204 8.65 -8.68 12.04
C GLU A 204 7.22 -8.23 11.76
N LEU A 205 6.42 -9.06 11.07
CA LEU A 205 5.00 -8.82 10.82
C LEU A 205 4.13 -9.17 12.03
N HIS A 206 4.38 -10.31 12.68
CA HIS A 206 3.54 -10.83 13.75
C HIS A 206 3.95 -10.35 15.15
N ARG A 207 5.22 -9.97 15.35
CA ARG A 207 5.80 -9.61 16.65
C ARG A 207 6.35 -8.18 16.57
N PRO A 208 5.63 -7.19 17.14
CA PRO A 208 6.04 -5.78 17.11
C PRO A 208 7.42 -5.54 17.73
N ALA A 209 8.43 -5.37 16.87
CA ALA A 209 9.83 -5.09 17.23
C ALA A 209 10.28 -3.66 16.85
N PHE A 210 9.44 -2.92 16.12
CA PHE A 210 9.82 -1.64 15.52
C PHE A 210 9.41 -0.42 16.36
N PRO A 211 10.04 0.75 16.16
CA PRO A 211 9.60 2.00 16.80
C PRO A 211 8.17 2.39 16.44
N TYR A 212 7.74 2.05 15.22
CA TYR A 212 6.37 2.25 14.76
C TYR A 212 5.95 1.26 13.66
N LYS A 213 4.88 1.56 12.92
CA LYS A 213 4.43 0.74 11.79
C LYS A 213 5.37 0.90 10.58
N PHE A 214 5.59 -0.19 9.87
CA PHE A 214 6.35 -0.23 8.61
C PHE A 214 5.55 -0.95 7.53
N LYS A 215 5.70 -0.58 6.26
CA LYS A 215 4.87 -1.13 5.16
C LYS A 215 5.68 -1.31 3.89
N PHE A 216 5.46 -2.44 3.22
CA PHE A 216 5.89 -2.70 1.85
C PHE A 216 4.72 -2.63 0.87
N LYS A 217 4.98 -2.08 -0.32
CA LYS A 217 4.07 -2.19 -1.47
C LYS A 217 4.82 -2.27 -2.79
N PHE A 218 4.32 -3.11 -3.70
CA PHE A 218 4.99 -3.47 -4.94
C PHE A 218 4.16 -3.08 -6.16
N ASP A 219 4.69 -2.17 -6.96
CA ASP A 219 4.10 -1.69 -8.21
C ASP A 219 4.95 -2.13 -9.39
N GLY A 220 4.35 -2.85 -10.34
CA GLY A 220 5.08 -3.39 -11.49
C GLY A 220 5.56 -2.33 -12.49
N CYS A 221 5.07 -1.08 -12.41
CA CYS A 221 5.50 0.05 -13.23
C CYS A 221 5.13 1.40 -12.58
N PRO A 222 5.59 2.54 -13.12
CA PRO A 222 5.32 3.88 -12.57
C PRO A 222 3.85 4.33 -12.58
N ASN A 223 2.93 3.61 -13.24
CA ASN A 223 1.49 3.85 -13.10
C ASN A 223 0.99 3.62 -11.67
N CYS A 224 1.74 2.86 -10.85
CA CYS A 224 1.58 2.81 -9.41
C CYS A 224 0.17 2.37 -8.95
N CYS A 225 -0.35 1.28 -9.53
CA CYS A 225 -1.72 0.79 -9.32
C CYS A 225 -2.03 0.38 -7.86
N VAL A 226 -1.04 -0.03 -7.04
CA VAL A 226 -1.23 -0.25 -5.59
C VAL A 226 -0.87 0.98 -4.76
N ALA A 227 -0.46 2.07 -5.41
CA ALA A 227 -0.08 3.36 -4.85
C ALA A 227 1.01 3.26 -3.78
N SER A 228 2.04 2.44 -4.05
CA SER A 228 3.15 2.21 -3.12
C SER A 228 3.83 3.51 -2.68
N ILE A 229 4.10 4.42 -3.63
CA ILE A 229 4.78 5.70 -3.38
C ILE A 229 4.06 6.59 -2.36
N ALA A 230 2.76 6.39 -2.12
CA ALA A 230 1.99 7.19 -1.18
C ALA A 230 1.61 6.43 0.11
N ARG A 231 1.67 5.09 0.10
CA ARG A 231 1.03 4.24 1.12
C ARG A 231 1.97 3.21 1.76
N ALA A 232 3.26 3.25 1.46
CA ALA A 232 4.26 2.34 2.00
C ALA A 232 5.53 3.06 2.49
N ASP A 233 6.11 2.56 3.58
CA ASP A 233 7.39 3.07 4.11
C ASP A 233 8.54 2.74 3.15
N ILE A 234 8.47 1.59 2.46
CA ILE A 234 9.24 1.30 1.26
C ILE A 234 8.30 0.94 0.11
N SER A 235 8.47 1.66 -0.99
CA SER A 235 7.79 1.52 -2.26
C SER A 235 8.75 0.90 -3.26
N PHE A 236 8.33 -0.19 -3.90
CA PHE A 236 9.07 -0.87 -4.97
C PHE A 236 8.33 -0.60 -6.27
N VAL A 237 8.95 0.15 -7.19
CA VAL A 237 8.30 0.59 -8.44
C VAL A 237 9.09 0.11 -9.64
N GLY A 238 8.49 -0.74 -10.45
CA GLY A 238 9.14 -1.38 -11.59
C GLY A 238 9.55 -0.39 -12.66
N THR A 239 10.67 -0.66 -13.30
CA THR A 239 11.17 0.14 -14.43
C THR A 239 12.10 -0.69 -15.31
N TRP A 240 12.61 -0.07 -16.37
CA TRP A 240 13.62 -0.63 -17.26
C TRP A 240 14.72 0.40 -17.51
N ARG A 241 15.87 -0.02 -18.05
CA ARG A 241 17.01 0.88 -18.32
C ARG A 241 17.55 0.83 -19.75
N ASP A 242 16.88 0.09 -20.64
CA ASP A 242 17.09 0.05 -22.08
C ASP A 242 15.98 0.79 -22.85
N ASP A 243 15.90 0.57 -24.16
CA ASP A 243 15.00 1.30 -25.05
C ASP A 243 13.53 0.86 -24.90
N ILE A 244 12.60 1.80 -25.10
CA ILE A 244 11.20 1.46 -25.37
C ILE A 244 11.15 0.75 -26.72
N LYS A 245 10.49 -0.40 -26.78
CA LYS A 245 10.27 -1.13 -28.04
C LYS A 245 9.15 -0.45 -28.83
N ILE A 246 9.40 -0.16 -30.10
CA ILE A 246 8.48 0.55 -30.99
C ILE A 246 8.13 -0.34 -32.19
N ASP A 247 6.84 -0.69 -32.30
CA ASP A 247 6.27 -1.25 -33.51
C ASP A 247 5.71 -0.12 -34.40
N GLN A 248 6.40 0.18 -35.50
CA GLN A 248 6.03 1.26 -36.40
C GLN A 248 4.75 0.97 -37.20
N GLU A 249 4.43 -0.29 -37.47
CA GLU A 249 3.17 -0.65 -38.14
C GLU A 249 2.01 -0.37 -37.19
N ALA A 250 2.16 -0.71 -35.91
CA ALA A 250 1.16 -0.38 -34.91
C ALA A 250 1.03 1.13 -34.68
N VAL A 251 2.14 1.90 -34.72
CA VAL A 251 2.09 3.38 -34.70
C VAL A 251 1.25 3.89 -35.87
N ALA A 252 1.45 3.37 -37.08
CA ALA A 252 0.65 3.75 -38.25
C ALA A 252 -0.84 3.39 -38.06
N GLY A 253 -1.14 2.25 -37.43
CA GLY A 253 -2.50 1.86 -37.05
C GLY A 253 -3.18 2.84 -36.09
N TYR A 254 -2.47 3.41 -35.11
CA TYR A 254 -3.00 4.48 -34.26
C TYR A 254 -3.26 5.77 -35.06
N VAL A 255 -2.29 6.23 -35.85
CA VAL A 255 -2.42 7.45 -36.66
C VAL A 255 -3.51 7.32 -37.73
N GLY A 256 -3.70 6.12 -38.28
CA GLY A 256 -4.77 5.79 -39.23
C GLY A 256 -6.15 5.59 -38.59
N GLY A 257 -6.25 5.59 -37.25
CA GLY A 257 -7.51 5.39 -36.52
C GLY A 257 -7.98 3.94 -36.43
N GLU A 258 -7.14 2.96 -36.81
CA GLU A 258 -7.43 1.54 -36.65
C GLU A 258 -7.41 1.11 -35.17
N PHE A 259 -6.53 1.73 -34.37
CA PHE A 259 -6.40 1.47 -32.94
C PHE A 259 -6.83 2.70 -32.12
N ALA A 260 -7.73 2.48 -31.16
CA ALA A 260 -8.18 3.53 -30.26
C ALA A 260 -7.07 3.89 -29.25
N PRO A 261 -6.76 5.19 -29.05
CA PRO A 261 -5.78 5.62 -28.07
C PRO A 261 -6.21 5.21 -26.66
N ASN A 262 -5.21 4.94 -25.81
CA ASN A 262 -5.37 4.53 -24.42
C ASN A 262 -6.33 3.35 -24.25
N ALA A 263 -6.24 2.37 -25.17
CA ALA A 263 -7.11 1.21 -25.25
C ALA A 263 -8.63 1.53 -25.22
N GLY A 264 -9.02 2.72 -25.70
CA GLY A 264 -10.42 3.15 -25.71
C GLY A 264 -10.93 3.70 -24.38
N ALA A 265 -10.04 4.02 -23.42
CA ALA A 265 -10.40 4.57 -22.11
C ALA A 265 -11.26 5.85 -22.19
N HIS A 266 -11.18 6.58 -23.30
CA HIS A 266 -11.89 7.85 -23.52
C HIS A 266 -13.10 7.72 -24.46
N SER A 267 -13.51 6.50 -24.81
CA SER A 267 -14.60 6.23 -25.77
C SER A 267 -15.99 6.76 -25.35
N GLY A 268 -16.18 7.10 -24.07
CA GLY A 268 -17.42 7.70 -23.56
C GLY A 268 -17.66 9.15 -23.99
N ARG A 269 -16.72 9.78 -24.71
CA ARG A 269 -16.84 11.16 -25.20
C ARG A 269 -16.14 11.29 -26.56
N ASP A 270 -16.67 12.14 -27.43
CA ASP A 270 -16.00 12.52 -28.68
C ASP A 270 -14.89 13.55 -28.41
N TRP A 271 -13.65 13.15 -28.67
CA TRP A 271 -12.44 13.98 -28.53
C TRP A 271 -11.85 14.36 -29.90
N GLY A 272 -12.48 13.94 -31.01
CA GLY A 272 -11.89 13.97 -32.34
C GLY A 272 -11.03 12.75 -32.64
N ALA A 273 -10.46 12.72 -33.86
CA ALA A 273 -9.51 11.70 -34.27
C ALA A 273 -8.18 11.84 -33.51
N PHE A 274 -7.52 10.70 -33.26
CA PHE A 274 -6.23 10.67 -32.58
C PHE A 274 -5.18 11.55 -33.28
N ASP A 275 -4.54 12.42 -32.52
CA ASP A 275 -3.44 13.26 -32.98
C ASP A 275 -2.17 12.93 -32.20
N ILE A 276 -1.27 12.15 -32.80
CA ILE A 276 -0.03 11.72 -32.14
C ILE A 276 0.84 12.90 -31.67
N GLN A 277 0.80 14.03 -32.38
CA GLN A 277 1.56 15.22 -31.97
C GLN A 277 0.99 15.76 -30.66
N LYS A 278 -0.32 16.00 -30.60
CA LYS A 278 -0.98 16.60 -29.43
C LYS A 278 -1.10 15.66 -28.24
N GLU A 279 -1.32 14.38 -28.49
CA GLU A 279 -1.69 13.41 -27.43
C GLU A 279 -0.50 12.59 -26.93
N VAL A 280 0.62 12.57 -27.66
CA VAL A 280 1.83 11.83 -27.26
C VAL A 280 3.06 12.73 -27.22
N ILE A 281 3.41 13.38 -28.32
CA ILE A 281 4.69 14.10 -28.45
C ILE A 281 4.71 15.35 -27.57
N ASP A 282 3.71 16.22 -27.69
CA ASP A 282 3.61 17.49 -26.94
C ASP A 282 3.40 17.27 -25.43
N LEU A 283 2.97 16.07 -25.04
CA LEU A 283 2.75 15.68 -23.64
C LEU A 283 3.92 14.89 -23.04
N CYS A 284 4.95 14.57 -23.82
CA CYS A 284 6.15 13.93 -23.29
C CYS A 284 6.87 14.90 -22.32
N PRO A 285 7.00 14.57 -21.02
CA PRO A 285 7.47 15.53 -20.02
C PRO A 285 8.93 15.96 -20.23
N SER A 286 9.76 15.12 -20.86
CA SER A 286 11.14 15.44 -21.19
C SER A 286 11.35 15.85 -22.65
N GLN A 287 10.26 15.98 -23.43
CA GLN A 287 10.30 16.35 -24.84
C GLN A 287 11.27 15.49 -25.67
N CYS A 288 11.41 14.21 -25.32
CA CYS A 288 12.40 13.31 -25.91
C CYS A 288 11.88 12.51 -27.12
N MET A 289 10.67 12.80 -27.61
CA MET A 289 10.01 12.06 -28.68
C MET A 289 9.92 12.90 -29.95
N LYS A 290 9.98 12.25 -31.12
CA LYS A 290 9.79 12.89 -32.42
C LYS A 290 8.97 11.98 -33.34
N TYR A 291 7.99 12.54 -34.04
CA TYR A 291 7.29 11.86 -35.12
C TYR A 291 7.58 12.58 -36.45
N GLU A 292 8.25 11.91 -37.39
CA GLU A 292 8.66 12.50 -38.67
C GLU A 292 8.68 11.43 -39.76
N GLY A 293 8.20 11.78 -40.96
CA GLY A 293 8.20 10.86 -42.10
C GLY A 293 7.40 9.57 -41.85
N GLY A 294 6.36 9.65 -41.00
CA GLY A 294 5.54 8.49 -40.63
C GLY A 294 6.17 7.57 -39.59
N LYS A 295 7.28 7.96 -38.96
CA LYS A 295 7.99 7.13 -37.97
C LYS A 295 8.11 7.84 -36.63
N LEU A 296 7.86 7.09 -35.56
CA LEU A 296 8.08 7.54 -34.19
C LEU A 296 9.50 7.19 -33.73
N ALA A 297 10.22 8.15 -33.16
CA ALA A 297 11.51 7.97 -32.53
C ALA A 297 11.50 8.51 -31.09
N ILE A 298 12.27 7.87 -30.21
CA ILE A 298 12.40 8.24 -28.80
C ILE A 298 13.89 8.32 -28.48
N ASN A 299 14.34 9.44 -27.93
CA ASN A 299 15.66 9.56 -27.34
C ASN A 299 15.63 8.99 -25.91
N THR A 300 15.88 7.68 -25.78
CA THR A 300 15.81 6.94 -24.51
C THR A 300 16.63 7.57 -23.39
N LYS A 301 17.78 8.16 -23.71
CA LYS A 301 18.67 8.79 -22.72
C LYS A 301 17.96 9.92 -21.94
N GLU A 302 17.05 10.63 -22.60
CA GLU A 302 16.27 11.72 -22.01
C GLU A 302 14.88 11.26 -21.55
N CYS A 303 14.54 9.98 -21.70
CA CYS A 303 13.27 9.43 -21.24
C CYS A 303 13.29 9.20 -19.73
N THR A 304 12.30 9.76 -19.03
CA THR A 304 12.10 9.57 -17.59
C THR A 304 11.18 8.39 -17.26
N ARG A 305 10.76 7.62 -18.27
CA ARG A 305 9.91 6.41 -18.13
C ARG A 305 8.58 6.67 -17.42
N CYS A 306 7.96 7.82 -17.70
CA CYS A 306 6.68 8.25 -17.11
C CYS A 306 5.44 7.44 -17.51
N MET A 307 5.58 6.40 -18.34
CA MET A 307 4.52 5.57 -18.93
C MET A 307 3.54 6.25 -19.90
N HIS A 308 3.47 7.58 -20.00
CA HIS A 308 2.45 8.28 -20.82
C HIS A 308 2.29 7.72 -22.23
N CYS A 309 3.38 7.66 -23.02
CA CYS A 309 3.32 7.18 -24.39
C CYS A 309 2.91 5.71 -24.50
N ILE A 310 3.42 4.85 -23.60
CA ILE A 310 3.04 3.43 -23.52
C ILE A 310 1.55 3.29 -23.17
N ASN A 311 1.06 4.07 -22.20
CA ASN A 311 -0.35 4.08 -21.80
C ASN A 311 -1.26 4.51 -22.95
N VAL A 312 -0.86 5.51 -23.75
CA VAL A 312 -1.64 5.98 -24.90
C VAL A 312 -1.60 4.98 -26.07
N MET A 313 -0.46 4.31 -26.30
CA MET A 313 -0.29 3.41 -27.44
C MET A 313 0.19 1.99 -27.04
N PRO A 314 -0.57 1.25 -26.21
CA PRO A 314 -0.16 -0.05 -25.65
C PRO A 314 0.20 -1.11 -26.69
N ARG A 315 -0.41 -1.04 -27.88
CA ARG A 315 -0.16 -2.00 -28.97
C ARG A 315 1.12 -1.71 -29.74
N ALA A 316 1.67 -0.51 -29.62
CA ALA A 316 2.81 -0.04 -30.41
C ALA A 316 4.06 0.20 -29.57
N LEU A 317 3.90 0.58 -28.31
CA LEU A 317 4.99 0.91 -27.40
C LEU A 317 5.01 -0.05 -26.22
N HIS A 318 6.15 -0.71 -26.03
CA HIS A 318 6.33 -1.66 -24.93
C HIS A 318 7.53 -1.29 -24.06
N ILE A 319 7.47 -1.69 -22.79
CA ILE A 319 8.58 -1.57 -21.84
C ILE A 319 9.84 -2.23 -22.40
N GLY A 320 11.02 -1.75 -21.98
CA GLY A 320 12.29 -2.39 -22.31
C GLY A 320 12.47 -3.77 -21.68
N ASP A 321 13.56 -4.45 -22.03
CA ASP A 321 13.87 -5.81 -21.59
C ASP A 321 14.89 -5.86 -20.44
N ASP A 322 15.69 -4.80 -20.22
CA ASP A 322 16.57 -4.68 -19.06
C ASP A 322 15.80 -4.08 -17.87
N ARG A 323 15.06 -4.97 -17.19
CA ARG A 323 14.09 -4.61 -16.15
C ARG A 323 14.64 -4.74 -14.74
N GLY A 324 13.98 -4.03 -13.81
CA GLY A 324 14.26 -4.01 -12.38
C GLY A 324 13.22 -3.15 -11.66
N CYS A 325 13.55 -2.63 -10.49
CA CYS A 325 12.71 -1.64 -9.80
C CYS A 325 13.53 -0.49 -9.20
N SER A 326 12.85 0.60 -8.88
CA SER A 326 13.33 1.67 -8.01
C SER A 326 12.77 1.46 -6.61
N MET A 327 13.57 1.74 -5.59
CA MET A 327 13.11 1.77 -4.19
C MET A 327 12.96 3.21 -3.72
N LEU A 328 11.76 3.56 -3.25
CA LEU A 328 11.43 4.87 -2.69
C LEU A 328 10.98 4.73 -1.24
N VAL A 329 11.35 5.66 -0.37
CA VAL A 329 11.18 5.48 1.07
C VAL A 329 10.51 6.66 1.77
N GLY A 330 9.83 6.39 2.88
CA GLY A 330 9.35 7.39 3.84
C GLY A 330 7.89 7.81 3.67
N ALA A 331 7.10 7.18 2.78
CA ALA A 331 5.73 7.62 2.57
C ALA A 331 4.86 7.45 3.83
N LYS A 332 4.07 8.49 4.14
CA LYS A 332 3.18 8.49 5.29
C LYS A 332 2.05 9.50 5.17
N ALA A 333 0.98 9.20 5.90
CA ALA A 333 -0.12 10.12 6.16
C ALA A 333 0.34 11.31 7.05
N PRO A 334 -0.49 12.36 7.22
CA PRO A 334 -0.09 13.60 7.86
C PRO A 334 0.56 13.49 9.24
N ILE A 335 0.00 12.72 10.17
CA ILE A 335 0.48 12.70 11.57
C ILE A 335 1.87 12.04 11.66
N LEU A 336 2.86 12.65 12.33
CA LEU A 336 2.83 13.96 13.00
C LEU A 336 3.29 15.09 12.07
N ASP A 337 4.46 14.94 11.44
CA ASP A 337 5.19 16.05 10.79
C ASP A 337 4.86 16.24 9.30
N GLY A 338 3.59 16.11 8.94
CA GLY A 338 3.08 16.27 7.58
C GLY A 338 3.10 14.97 6.77
N ALA A 339 2.33 15.01 5.68
CA ALA A 339 2.25 13.90 4.74
C ALA A 339 3.52 13.84 3.89
N GLN A 340 3.92 12.64 3.51
CA GLN A 340 5.08 12.40 2.67
C GLN A 340 4.74 11.33 1.63
N MET A 341 5.30 11.49 0.44
CA MET A 341 5.43 10.41 -0.54
C MET A 341 6.84 9.83 -0.45
N GLY A 342 7.05 8.67 -1.08
CA GLY A 342 8.33 8.00 -1.15
C GLY A 342 9.36 8.88 -1.87
N SER A 343 10.52 9.07 -1.25
CA SER A 343 11.69 9.73 -1.85
C SER A 343 12.63 8.68 -2.43
N LEU A 344 13.15 8.90 -3.64
CA LEU A 344 13.97 7.93 -4.36
C LEU A 344 15.26 7.62 -3.60
N LEU A 345 15.46 6.35 -3.21
CA LEU A 345 16.67 5.87 -2.53
C LEU A 345 17.55 5.05 -3.47
N VAL A 346 16.99 4.00 -4.08
CA VAL A 346 17.69 3.16 -5.05
C VAL A 346 17.11 3.44 -6.43
N PRO A 347 17.84 4.13 -7.34
CA PRO A 347 17.32 4.44 -8.66
C PRO A 347 16.97 3.19 -9.49
N PHE A 348 17.78 2.13 -9.37
CA PHE A 348 17.55 0.87 -10.05
C PHE A 348 18.22 -0.28 -9.27
N ILE A 349 17.48 -1.37 -9.07
CA ILE A 349 17.96 -2.63 -8.52
C ILE A 349 17.33 -3.79 -9.30
N LYS A 350 18.05 -4.91 -9.42
CA LYS A 350 17.48 -6.11 -10.05
C LYS A 350 16.48 -6.75 -9.10
N VAL A 351 15.46 -7.37 -9.69
CA VAL A 351 14.40 -8.07 -8.94
C VAL A 351 14.47 -9.54 -9.34
N GLU A 352 15.46 -10.22 -8.76
CA GLU A 352 15.80 -11.60 -9.06
C GLU A 352 15.83 -12.39 -7.76
N GLU A 353 15.20 -13.56 -7.75
CA GLU A 353 15.24 -14.46 -6.58
C GLU A 353 16.68 -14.84 -6.23
N PRO A 354 17.05 -14.92 -4.95
CA PRO A 354 16.20 -14.82 -3.74
C PRO A 354 16.03 -13.40 -3.20
N TYR A 355 16.25 -12.37 -4.02
CA TYR A 355 16.10 -10.94 -3.71
C TYR A 355 17.09 -10.39 -2.67
N ASP A 356 18.27 -11.00 -2.52
CA ASP A 356 19.27 -10.63 -1.51
C ASP A 356 19.63 -9.13 -1.56
N GLU A 357 19.87 -8.56 -2.75
CA GLU A 357 20.20 -7.14 -2.88
C GLU A 357 19.09 -6.22 -2.34
N ILE A 358 17.84 -6.63 -2.46
CA ILE A 358 16.68 -5.90 -1.94
C ILE A 358 16.58 -6.09 -0.42
N LYS A 359 16.78 -7.32 0.07
CA LYS A 359 16.77 -7.66 1.50
C LYS A 359 17.86 -6.88 2.24
N GLU A 360 19.08 -6.80 1.70
CA GLU A 360 20.18 -6.00 2.26
C GLU A 360 19.80 -4.52 2.47
N VAL A 361 19.11 -3.90 1.51
CA VAL A 361 18.65 -2.50 1.64
C VAL A 361 17.55 -2.37 2.70
N ILE A 362 16.61 -3.32 2.75
CA ILE A 362 15.54 -3.35 3.75
C ILE A 362 16.12 -3.45 5.16
N GLU A 363 16.99 -4.44 5.38
CA GLU A 363 17.60 -4.75 6.66
C GLU A 363 18.50 -3.60 7.13
N ALA A 364 19.30 -3.00 6.26
CA ALA A 364 20.10 -1.83 6.61
C ALA A 364 19.25 -0.60 7.02
N ILE A 365 18.06 -0.42 6.39
CA ILE A 365 17.10 0.60 6.81
C ILE A 365 16.52 0.27 8.19
N TRP A 366 16.19 -0.99 8.44
CA TRP A 366 15.63 -1.43 9.72
C TRP A 366 16.65 -1.35 10.84
N ASP A 367 17.88 -1.84 10.67
CA ASP A 367 18.96 -1.73 11.65
C ASP A 367 19.15 -0.28 12.12
N TRP A 368 19.16 0.65 11.17
CA TRP A 368 19.25 2.08 11.48
C TRP A 368 17.98 2.60 12.17
N TRP A 369 16.81 2.36 11.59
CA TRP A 369 15.56 2.95 12.09
C TRP A 369 15.12 2.35 13.43
N MET A 370 15.36 1.07 13.67
CA MET A 370 15.04 0.40 14.93
C MET A 370 15.84 0.96 16.10
N GLU A 371 17.10 1.31 15.87
CA GLU A 371 17.96 1.90 16.90
C GLU A 371 17.72 3.40 17.08
N GLU A 372 17.64 4.15 15.97
CA GLU A 372 17.63 5.62 15.99
C GLU A 372 16.21 6.22 15.99
N GLY A 373 15.20 5.44 15.63
CA GLY A 373 13.81 5.85 15.53
C GLY A 373 13.22 6.10 16.92
N LYS A 374 12.62 7.28 17.09
CA LYS A 374 11.90 7.58 18.33
C LYS A 374 10.61 6.78 18.42
N ASN A 375 10.09 6.63 19.64
CA ASN A 375 8.79 6.01 19.87
C ASN A 375 7.72 6.64 18.97
N ARG A 376 7.05 5.81 18.16
CA ARG A 376 6.02 6.22 17.20
C ARG A 376 6.47 7.21 16.12
N GLU A 377 7.76 7.20 15.77
CA GLU A 377 8.30 7.95 14.64
C GLU A 377 8.37 7.04 13.40
N ARG A 378 7.81 7.50 12.27
CA ARG A 378 7.88 6.77 11.00
C ARG A 378 9.25 6.95 10.35
N LEU A 379 9.63 6.04 9.46
CA LEU A 379 10.88 6.15 8.70
C LEU A 379 11.03 7.53 8.02
N GLY A 380 9.98 8.04 7.36
CA GLY A 380 10.02 9.36 6.73
C GLY A 380 10.24 10.52 7.70
N GLU A 381 9.85 10.39 8.97
CA GLU A 381 10.11 11.39 10.00
C GLU A 381 11.56 11.30 10.50
N LEU A 382 12.08 10.09 10.68
CA LEU A 382 13.51 9.87 10.97
C LEU A 382 14.39 10.47 9.86
N ILE A 383 14.05 10.25 8.58
CA ILE A 383 14.77 10.82 7.43
C ILE A 383 14.75 12.34 7.48
N LYS A 384 13.63 12.98 7.80
CA LYS A 384 13.56 14.44 7.97
C LYS A 384 14.43 14.93 9.13
N ARG A 385 14.48 14.18 10.23
CA ARG A 385 15.19 14.56 11.45
C ARG A 385 16.70 14.39 11.34
N GLN A 386 17.18 13.29 10.78
CA GLN A 386 18.61 12.97 10.67
C GLN A 386 19.21 13.29 9.29
N GLY A 387 18.37 13.59 8.30
CA GLY A 387 18.78 13.93 6.95
C GLY A 387 18.90 12.70 6.04
N PHE A 388 18.68 12.91 4.74
CA PHE A 388 18.76 11.86 3.72
C PHE A 388 20.18 11.30 3.57
N GLN A 389 21.20 12.10 3.87
CA GLN A 389 22.61 11.68 3.87
C GLN A 389 22.86 10.54 4.86
N LYS A 390 22.21 10.56 6.04
CA LYS A 390 22.37 9.49 7.02
C LYS A 390 21.78 8.17 6.50
N LEU A 391 20.61 8.22 5.86
CA LEU A 391 20.02 7.06 5.19
C LEU A 391 20.96 6.46 4.13
N LEU A 392 21.59 7.32 3.30
CA LEU A 392 22.56 6.89 2.29
C LEU A 392 23.79 6.23 2.89
N GLU A 393 24.32 6.77 4.00
CA GLU A 393 25.43 6.18 4.74
C GLU A 393 25.08 4.80 5.29
N MET A 394 23.90 4.67 5.93
CA MET A 394 23.49 3.42 6.58
C MET A 394 23.17 2.33 5.55
N THR A 395 22.72 2.68 4.36
CA THR A 395 22.48 1.74 3.25
C THR A 395 23.70 1.56 2.33
N ASN A 396 24.83 2.22 2.63
CA ASN A 396 26.04 2.21 1.79
C ASN A 396 25.78 2.63 0.32
N ILE A 397 24.83 3.53 0.10
CA ILE A 397 24.47 4.05 -1.22
C ILE A 397 25.16 5.40 -1.43
N LYS A 398 25.88 5.54 -2.55
CA LYS A 398 26.52 6.82 -2.89
C LYS A 398 25.47 7.86 -3.30
N PRO A 399 25.56 9.11 -2.82
CA PRO A 399 24.67 10.18 -3.27
C PRO A 399 24.85 10.42 -4.77
N VAL A 400 23.73 10.49 -5.49
CA VAL A 400 23.69 10.81 -6.93
C VAL A 400 22.65 11.91 -7.19
N PRO A 401 22.73 12.65 -8.32
CA PRO A 401 21.77 13.71 -8.63
C PRO A 401 20.30 13.26 -8.62
N GLN A 402 20.03 12.00 -8.95
CA GLN A 402 18.70 11.40 -8.96
C GLN A 402 18.03 11.37 -7.58
N HIS A 403 18.79 11.46 -6.48
CA HIS A 403 18.25 11.49 -5.12
C HIS A 403 17.55 12.81 -4.77
N VAL A 404 17.72 13.85 -5.58
CA VAL A 404 17.12 15.15 -5.33
C VAL A 404 16.35 15.64 -6.55
N GLN A 405 15.21 16.28 -6.31
CA GLN A 405 14.53 17.04 -7.34
C GLN A 405 15.31 18.32 -7.68
N GLU A 406 15.88 18.95 -6.65
CA GLU A 406 16.76 20.11 -6.78
C GLU A 406 17.83 20.08 -5.68
N PRO A 407 19.05 20.57 -5.96
CA PRO A 407 20.02 20.83 -4.91
C PRO A 407 19.50 21.85 -3.89
N ARG A 408 20.02 21.78 -2.66
CA ARG A 408 19.69 22.77 -1.62
C ARG A 408 20.04 24.20 -2.06
N HIS A 409 19.17 25.15 -1.74
CA HIS A 409 19.38 26.58 -2.00
C HIS A 409 19.81 27.36 -0.73
N ASN A 410 19.85 26.72 0.43
CA ASN A 410 20.33 27.32 1.67
C ASN A 410 21.77 26.85 2.00
N PRO A 411 22.67 27.74 2.47
CA PRO A 411 24.11 27.46 2.54
C PRO A 411 24.57 26.77 3.84
N TYR A 412 23.66 26.19 4.65
CA TYR A 412 24.00 25.52 5.91
C TYR A 412 24.57 24.10 5.70
N ILE A 413 25.68 24.03 4.98
CA ILE A 413 26.34 22.77 4.59
C ILE A 413 27.16 22.25 5.77
N PHE A 414 26.82 21.05 6.22
CA PHE A 414 27.64 20.31 7.17
C PHE A 414 28.79 19.62 6.42
N TRP A 415 29.97 19.66 7.03
CA TRP A 415 31.15 18.92 6.60
C TRP A 415 31.51 17.93 7.71
N LYS A 416 32.10 16.80 7.38
CA LYS A 416 32.74 15.95 8.38
C LYS A 416 34.11 16.54 8.74
N GLU A 417 34.56 16.34 9.98
CA GLU A 417 35.81 16.93 10.45
C GLU A 417 37.03 16.45 9.63
N ASP A 418 37.01 15.19 9.20
CA ASP A 418 38.06 14.56 8.39
C ASP A 418 38.10 15.07 6.93
N GLU A 419 37.03 15.70 6.45
CA GLU A 419 36.97 16.34 5.13
C GLU A 419 37.56 17.76 5.13
N VAL A 420 37.74 18.37 6.31
CA VAL A 420 38.21 19.76 6.44
C VAL A 420 39.70 19.78 6.82
N PRO A 421 40.60 20.28 5.95
CA PRO A 421 42.02 20.35 6.26
C PRO A 421 42.30 21.10 7.57
N GLY A 422 42.92 20.41 8.53
CA GLY A 422 43.26 20.93 9.85
C GLY A 422 42.24 20.64 10.96
N GLY A 423 41.10 20.02 10.65
CA GLY A 423 40.08 19.64 11.63
C GLY A 423 39.44 20.83 12.36
N TRP A 424 38.77 20.56 13.48
CA TRP A 424 38.04 21.57 14.26
C TRP A 424 38.73 21.96 15.57
N THR A 425 39.75 21.20 15.98
CA THR A 425 40.57 21.53 17.15
C THR A 425 41.44 22.76 16.86
N ARG A 426 40.97 23.94 17.28
CA ARG A 426 41.60 25.23 17.00
C ARG A 426 41.97 25.97 18.28
N ASP A 427 43.13 26.65 18.25
CA ASP A 427 43.61 27.50 19.35
C ASP A 427 43.36 28.99 19.02
N ILE A 428 42.59 29.65 19.89
CA ILE A 428 42.31 31.09 19.77
C ILE A 428 43.57 31.93 19.91
N ASN A 429 44.57 31.49 20.68
CA ASN A 429 45.82 32.23 20.88
C ASN A 429 46.64 32.29 19.58
N LYS A 430 46.78 31.15 18.86
CA LYS A 430 47.40 31.10 17.52
C LYS A 430 46.67 31.95 16.46
N PHE A 431 45.36 32.16 16.64
CA PHE A 431 44.63 33.09 15.78
C PHE A 431 45.01 34.54 16.10
N ARG A 432 45.14 34.89 17.39
CA ARG A 432 45.44 36.25 17.85
C ARG A 432 46.87 36.73 17.60
N GLU A 433 47.83 35.82 17.42
CA GLU A 433 49.18 36.16 16.92
C GLU A 433 49.15 36.91 15.58
N ARG A 434 48.13 36.65 14.75
CA ARG A 434 47.98 37.25 13.41
C ARG A 434 46.89 38.32 13.34
N HIS A 435 46.01 38.39 14.33
CA HIS A 435 44.82 39.25 14.30
C HIS A 435 44.62 39.94 15.67
N GLN A 436 44.99 41.22 15.74
CA GLN A 436 44.75 42.07 16.91
C GLN A 436 43.25 42.11 17.28
N ARG A 437 42.95 42.34 18.55
CA ARG A 437 41.59 42.24 19.09
C ARG A 437 40.79 43.53 18.91
#